data_AF-A0A0E0FN06-F1
#
_entry.id   AF-A0A0E0FN06-F1
#
_cell.length_a   1.000
_cell.length_b   1.000
_cell.length_c   1.000
_cell.angle_alpha   90.00
_cell.angle_beta   90.00
_cell.angle_gamma   90.00
#
_symmetry.space_group_name_H-M   'P 1'
#
loop_
_entity.id
_entity.type
_entity.pdbx_description
1 polymer ?
#
loop_
_entity_poly.entity_id
_entity_poly.type
_entity_poly.pdbx_seq_one_letter_code
_entity_poly.pdbx_strand_id
1 'polypeptide(L)'
;MEVQVKRTLVVPPPPTCETEEVPLTVFDLVAPTYHVTVLFAFSPPNPTTRALLDALSAMLPHFPLLTARLERRGARRRPFFVTGRGGAGALVVEAEAR
;
A
#
# COMPACT_ATOMS: atom_id res chain seq x y z
N MET A 1 -0.93 -3.13 -27.79
CA MET A 1 -0.79 -2.25 -26.63
C MET A 1 0.38 -2.76 -25.82
N GLU A 2 1.47 -2.02 -25.84
CA GLU A 2 2.69 -2.34 -25.11
C GLU A 2 2.75 -1.47 -23.86
N VAL A 3 2.86 -2.07 -22.68
CA VAL A 3 2.98 -1.33 -21.42
C VAL A 3 4.42 -1.46 -20.92
N GLN A 4 5.09 -0.32 -20.75
CA GLN A 4 6.46 -0.26 -20.27
C GLN A 4 6.51 0.38 -18.88
N VAL A 5 7.01 -0.37 -17.90
CA VAL A 5 7.31 0.17 -16.57
C VAL A 5 8.52 1.10 -16.68
N LYS A 6 8.33 2.36 -16.26
CA LYS A 6 9.38 3.38 -16.26
C LYS A 6 10.08 3.45 -14.91
N ARG A 7 9.32 3.31 -13.83
CA ARG A 7 9.83 3.48 -12.47
C ARG A 7 9.03 2.67 -11.47
N THR A 8 9.74 2.12 -10.49
CA THR A 8 9.15 1.46 -9.32
C THR A 8 9.76 2.09 -8.07
N LEU A 9 8.93 2.49 -7.12
CA LEU A 9 9.37 3.10 -5.86
C LEU A 9 8.46 2.66 -4.71
N VAL A 10 8.98 2.74 -3.48
CA VAL A 10 8.21 2.51 -2.27
C VAL A 10 8.03 3.85 -1.57
N VAL A 11 6.77 4.25 -1.35
CA VAL A 11 6.44 5.39 -0.49
C VAL A 11 6.40 4.88 0.95
N PRO A 12 7.31 5.33 1.83
CA PRO A 12 7.40 4.82 3.20
C PRO A 12 6.19 5.25 4.03
N PRO A 13 5.92 4.57 5.17
CA PRO A 13 5.01 5.10 6.18
C PRO A 13 5.48 6.50 6.63
N PRO A 14 4.55 7.36 7.06
CA PRO A 14 4.89 8.67 7.60
C PRO A 14 5.82 8.52 8.82
N PRO A 15 6.80 9.42 9.01
CA PRO A 15 7.77 9.32 10.11
C PRO A 15 7.14 9.44 11.50
N THR A 16 5.93 10.00 11.59
CA THR A 16 5.15 10.12 12.82
C THR A 16 4.31 8.89 13.15
N CYS A 17 4.28 7.87 12.27
CA CYS A 17 3.52 6.65 12.49
C CYS A 17 4.29 5.76 13.47
N GLU A 18 3.79 5.64 14.70
CA GLU A 18 4.34 4.72 15.69
C GLU A 18 4.21 3.27 15.20
N THR A 19 5.16 2.43 15.62
CA THR A 19 5.08 0.99 15.32
C THR A 19 3.99 0.36 16.18
N GLU A 20 2.94 -0.16 15.54
CA GLU A 20 1.81 -0.80 16.21
C GLU A 20 1.54 -2.17 15.59
N GLU A 21 1.20 -3.15 16.43
CA GLU A 21 0.70 -4.46 16.02
C GLU A 21 -0.84 -4.42 15.98
N VAL A 22 -1.42 -4.53 14.79
CA VAL A 22 -2.88 -4.52 14.59
C VAL A 22 -3.37 -5.94 14.30
N PRO A 23 -4.06 -6.59 15.24
CA PRO A 23 -4.54 -7.97 15.05
C PRO A 23 -5.67 -8.03 14.02
N LEU A 24 -5.70 -9.09 13.22
CA LEU A 24 -6.84 -9.36 12.34
C LEU A 24 -8.04 -9.79 13.17
N THR A 25 -9.20 -9.21 12.86
CA THR A 25 -10.48 -9.64 13.41
C THR A 25 -10.92 -10.97 12.78
N VAL A 26 -11.93 -11.61 13.36
CA VAL A 26 -12.51 -12.83 12.78
C VAL A 26 -13.10 -12.59 11.38
N PHE A 27 -13.54 -11.37 11.08
CA PHE A 27 -14.05 -11.00 9.76
C PHE A 27 -12.93 -10.86 8.72
N ASP A 28 -11.77 -10.35 9.13
CA ASP A 28 -10.61 -10.27 8.24
C ASP A 28 -10.06 -11.67 7.90
N LEU A 29 -10.20 -12.63 8.82
CA LEU A 29 -9.73 -14.01 8.61
C LEU A 29 -10.61 -14.84 7.67
N VAL A 30 -11.88 -14.46 7.50
CA VAL A 30 -12.76 -15.11 6.51
C VAL A 30 -12.65 -14.48 5.13
N ALA A 31 -12.05 -13.30 5.03
CA ALA A 31 -11.77 -12.67 3.76
C ALA A 31 -10.72 -13.47 2.97
N PRO A 32 -10.82 -13.51 1.62
CA PRO A 32 -9.85 -14.21 0.82
C PRO A 32 -8.44 -13.62 0.94
N THR A 33 -7.43 -14.50 0.99
CA THR A 33 -6.02 -14.10 1.14
C THR A 33 -5.35 -13.83 -0.22
N TYR A 34 -5.85 -12.84 -0.96
CA TYR A 34 -5.26 -12.38 -2.23
C TYR A 34 -5.37 -10.85 -2.39
N HIS A 35 -4.62 -10.29 -3.33
CA HIS A 35 -4.74 -8.87 -3.68
C HIS A 35 -5.97 -8.68 -4.58
N VAL A 36 -6.90 -7.84 -4.15
CA VAL A 36 -8.01 -7.39 -5.01
C VAL A 36 -7.46 -6.31 -5.94
N THR A 37 -7.59 -6.50 -7.25
CA THR A 37 -7.11 -5.55 -8.27
C THR A 37 -8.30 -4.80 -8.90
N VAL A 38 -8.19 -3.48 -8.99
CA VAL A 38 -9.19 -2.61 -9.62
C VAL A 38 -8.48 -1.73 -10.66
N LEU A 39 -9.09 -1.56 -11.83
CA LEU A 39 -8.56 -0.72 -12.91
C LEU A 39 -9.44 0.52 -13.09
N PHE A 40 -8.80 1.70 -13.05
CA PHE A 40 -9.44 2.98 -13.34
C PHE A 40 -8.84 3.57 -14.61
N ALA A 41 -9.69 4.13 -15.47
CA ALA A 41 -9.29 4.81 -16.69
C ALA A 41 -9.88 6.22 -16.70
N PHE A 42 -9.02 7.21 -16.96
CA PHE A 42 -9.37 8.62 -16.94
C PHE A 42 -9.08 9.25 -18.30
N SER A 43 -10.04 10.02 -18.82
CA SER A 43 -9.84 10.80 -20.04
C SER A 43 -8.98 12.03 -19.74
N PRO A 44 -8.08 12.45 -20.64
CA PRO A 44 -7.29 13.66 -20.46
C PRO A 44 -8.16 14.91 -20.22
N PRO A 45 -7.65 15.92 -19.49
CA PRO A 45 -6.31 16.00 -18.89
C PRO A 45 -6.19 15.22 -17.56
N ASN A 46 -5.07 14.54 -17.37
CA ASN A 46 -4.77 13.79 -16.13
C ASN A 46 -3.79 14.57 -15.25
N PRO A 47 -3.86 14.42 -13.91
CA PRO A 47 -2.85 14.97 -13.01
C PRO A 47 -1.44 14.47 -13.35
N THR A 48 -0.42 15.28 -13.03
CA THR A 48 0.97 14.85 -13.19
C THR A 48 1.30 13.74 -12.20
N THR A 49 2.27 12.89 -12.54
CA THR A 49 2.77 11.85 -11.63
C THR A 49 3.20 12.43 -10.28
N ARG A 50 3.83 13.61 -10.27
CA ARG A 50 4.23 14.30 -9.04
C ARG A 50 3.02 14.66 -8.17
N ALA A 51 1.96 15.22 -8.77
CA ALA A 51 0.75 15.56 -8.02
C ALA A 51 0.10 14.33 -7.40
N LEU A 52 0.09 13.18 -8.10
CA LEU A 52 -0.42 11.92 -7.55
C LEU A 52 0.45 11.39 -6.40
N LEU A 53 1.78 11.47 -6.51
CA LEU A 53 2.70 11.06 -5.44
C LEU A 53 2.58 11.96 -4.20
N ASP A 54 2.43 13.27 -4.39
CA ASP A 54 2.25 14.23 -3.30
C ASP A 54 0.91 13.97 -2.59
N ALA A 55 -0.17 13.74 -3.35
CA ALA A 55 -1.48 13.41 -2.80
C ALA A 55 -1.48 12.07 -2.06
N LEU A 56 -0.82 11.04 -2.61
CA LEU A 56 -0.64 9.75 -1.92
C LEU A 56 0.10 9.95 -0.60
N SER A 57 1.22 10.68 -0.60
CA SER A 57 2.01 10.94 0.59
C SER A 57 1.23 11.69 1.68
N ALA A 58 0.36 12.62 1.29
CA ALA A 58 -0.53 13.32 2.21
C ALA A 58 -1.65 12.42 2.78
N MET A 59 -2.08 11.40 2.02
CA MET A 59 -3.13 10.47 2.43
C MET A 59 -2.63 9.36 3.35
N LEU A 60 -1.43 8.83 3.13
CA LEU A 60 -0.91 7.68 3.90
C LEU A 60 -0.95 7.85 5.44
N PRO A 61 -0.75 9.03 6.04
CA PRO A 61 -0.95 9.23 7.49
C PRO A 61 -2.35 8.89 8.00
N HIS A 62 -3.38 9.05 7.16
CA HIS A 62 -4.76 8.75 7.54
C HIS A 62 -5.11 7.26 7.33
N PHE A 63 -4.27 6.50 6.62
CA PHE A 63 -4.50 5.10 6.26
C PHE A 63 -3.24 4.25 6.51
N PRO A 64 -2.77 4.14 7.76
CA PRO A 64 -1.48 3.53 8.09
C PRO A 64 -1.36 2.06 7.65
N LEU A 65 -2.48 1.32 7.62
CA LEU A 65 -2.52 -0.08 7.19
C LEU A 65 -2.13 -0.28 5.72
N LEU A 66 -2.26 0.73 4.85
CA LEU A 66 -1.82 0.65 3.45
C LEU A 66 -0.29 0.56 3.30
N THR A 67 0.43 0.93 4.36
CA THR A 67 1.90 0.82 4.41
C THR A 67 2.38 -0.30 5.32
N ALA A 68 1.47 -1.04 5.95
CA ALA A 68 1.81 -2.07 6.92
C ALA A 68 2.32 -3.35 6.26
N ARG A 69 2.98 -4.20 7.06
CA ARG A 69 3.33 -5.58 6.68
C ARG A 69 2.47 -6.58 7.43
N LEU A 70 2.08 -7.67 6.77
CA LEU A 70 1.41 -8.79 7.40
C LEU A 70 2.45 -9.74 7.99
N GLU A 71 2.38 -9.98 9.29
CA GLU A 71 3.28 -10.88 10.02
C GLU A 71 2.51 -11.98 10.75
N ARG A 72 3.23 -13.02 11.19
CA ARG A 72 2.69 -14.13 12.00
C ARG A 72 3.68 -14.46 13.10
N ARG A 73 3.23 -14.56 14.36
CA ARG A 73 4.10 -14.87 15.50
C ARG A 73 3.60 -16.06 16.33
N GLY A 74 4.54 -16.90 16.78
CA GLY A 74 4.33 -17.97 17.76
C GLY A 74 3.51 -19.18 17.28
N ALA A 75 3.30 -20.12 18.21
CA ALA A 75 2.64 -21.42 17.96
C ALA A 75 1.17 -21.32 17.49
N ARG A 76 0.50 -20.19 17.76
CA ARG A 76 -0.91 -19.96 17.40
C ARG A 76 -1.11 -19.41 15.98
N ARG A 77 -0.05 -19.12 15.21
CA ARG A 77 -0.05 -18.70 13.79
C ARG A 77 -1.03 -17.57 13.39
N ARG A 78 -1.58 -16.81 14.34
CA ARG A 78 -2.54 -15.74 14.02
C ARG A 78 -1.82 -14.57 13.34
N PRO A 79 -2.28 -14.13 12.15
CA PRO A 79 -1.68 -13.01 11.47
C PRO A 79 -2.06 -11.67 12.11
N PHE A 80 -1.19 -10.69 11.97
CA PHE A 80 -1.41 -9.30 12.39
C PHE A 80 -0.65 -8.35 11.44
N PHE A 81 -1.12 -7.12 11.32
CA PHE A 81 -0.41 -6.07 10.61
C PHE A 81 0.59 -5.38 11.53
N VAL A 82 1.72 -4.95 10.98
CA VAL A 82 2.69 -4.08 11.65
C VAL A 82 2.77 -2.77 10.89
N THR A 83 2.31 -1.69 11.51
CA THR A 83 2.39 -0.32 11.00
C THR A 83 3.71 0.33 11.43
N GLY A 84 4.08 1.48 10.86
CA GLY A 84 5.23 2.31 11.30
C GLY A 84 6.62 1.67 11.19
N ARG A 85 6.73 0.39 10.80
CA ARG A 85 7.99 -0.36 10.76
C ARG A 85 8.87 0.07 9.59
N GLY A 86 10.15 0.33 9.88
CA GLY A 86 11.17 0.60 8.85
C GLY A 86 11.25 -0.52 7.80
N GLY A 87 11.21 -0.13 6.52
CA GLY A 87 11.20 -1.04 5.37
C GLY A 87 9.80 -1.47 4.89
N ALA A 88 8.73 -1.04 5.53
CA ALA A 88 7.36 -1.13 5.02
C ALA A 88 7.02 0.09 4.13
N GLY A 89 5.87 0.07 3.45
CA GLY A 89 5.47 1.16 2.54
C GLY A 89 4.54 0.73 1.41
N ALA A 90 3.98 1.71 0.71
CA ALA A 90 3.14 1.50 -0.46
C ALA A 90 3.99 1.45 -1.74
N LEU A 91 3.84 0.38 -2.53
CA LEU A 91 4.51 0.25 -3.82
C LEU A 91 3.81 1.10 -4.88
N VAL A 92 4.57 1.97 -5.55
CA VAL A 92 4.11 2.76 -6.69
C VAL A 92 4.90 2.38 -7.93
N VAL A 93 4.16 2.10 -9.01
CA VAL A 93 4.72 1.76 -10.32
C VAL A 93 4.23 2.79 -11.33
N GLU A 94 5.16 3.51 -11.93
CA GLU A 94 4.91 4.44 -13.02
C GLU A 94 5.14 3.68 -14.34
N ALA A 95 4.13 3.66 -15.21
CA ALA A 95 4.19 2.98 -16.50
C ALA A 95 3.60 3.83 -17.61
N GLU A 96 4.03 3.57 -18.84
CA GLU A 96 3.55 4.22 -20.06
C GLU A 96 3.00 3.13 -20.99
N ALA A 97 1.83 3.38 -21.58
CA ALA A 97 1.28 2.54 -22.63
C ALA A 97 1.60 3.16 -24.01
N ARG A 98 2.10 2.34 -24.92
CA ARG A 98 2.40 2.69 -26.32
C ARG A 98 1.68 1.76 -27.29
#